data_AF-A0A3C1KTA7-F1
#
_entry.id   AF-A0A3C1KTA7-F1
#
_cell.length_a   1.000
_cell.length_b   1.000
_cell.length_c   1.000
_cell.angle_alpha   90.00
_cell.angle_beta   90.00
_cell.angle_gamma   90.00
#
_symmetry.space_group_name_H-M   'P 1'
#
loop_
_entity.id
_entity.type
_entity.pdbx_description
1 polymer ?
#
loop_
_entity_poly.entity_id
_entity_poly.type
_entity_poly.pdbx_seq_one_letter_code
_entity_poly.pdbx_strand_id
1 'polypeptide(L)'
;MTAVSTYQPDALDIAIMAALEGDIRRPAQTLSDTVGASPITVRRRIERLLEQSVISLAPLVDLHAAGYPNLLLIGINVEHISPFDVAHAIAALPAALTVNVVLGRHDIELVAALPSREGVSTFLTETLPRIAGIARVTPAMALDVWKFRRGYQAHSAEDVPREHRLLDTVDRRIVASLRQNARKSNRAVAAEIGASESAVRSRIKRMQHTRQISFEYLQVHRDGPM
;
A
#
# COMPACT_ATOMS: atom_id res chain seq x y z
N MET A 1 14.34 -10.54 -27.35
CA MET A 1 13.65 -10.93 -26.11
C MET A 1 14.70 -11.29 -25.08
N THR A 2 15.16 -10.31 -24.30
CA THR A 2 16.07 -10.54 -23.18
C THR A 2 15.27 -11.09 -22.01
N ALA A 3 15.62 -12.28 -21.54
CA ALA A 3 15.02 -12.88 -20.36
C ALA A 3 15.12 -11.89 -19.18
N VAL A 4 13.97 -11.46 -18.65
CA VAL A 4 13.93 -10.75 -17.38
C VAL A 4 14.35 -11.78 -16.33
N SER A 5 15.59 -11.67 -15.85
CA SER A 5 16.06 -12.49 -14.74
C SER A 5 15.18 -12.21 -13.52
N THR A 6 14.28 -13.11 -13.20
CA THR A 6 13.46 -13.03 -12.00
C THR A 6 14.37 -13.30 -10.82
N TYR A 7 14.73 -12.24 -10.10
CA TYR A 7 15.45 -12.36 -8.84
C TYR A 7 14.67 -13.28 -7.88
N GLN A 8 15.29 -14.38 -7.46
CA GLN A 8 14.72 -15.26 -6.45
C GLN A 8 15.41 -15.00 -5.10
N PRO A 9 14.66 -14.61 -4.05
CA PRO A 9 15.21 -14.42 -2.71
C PRO A 9 15.81 -15.70 -2.16
N ASP A 10 17.04 -15.62 -1.64
CA ASP A 10 17.68 -16.73 -0.94
C ASP A 10 17.26 -16.79 0.55
N ALA A 11 17.75 -17.79 1.29
CA ALA A 11 17.42 -17.97 2.69
C ALA A 11 17.78 -16.76 3.58
N LEU A 12 18.87 -16.04 3.26
CA LEU A 12 19.24 -14.83 3.99
C LEU A 12 18.31 -13.68 3.65
N ASP A 13 17.93 -13.53 2.38
CA ASP A 13 16.95 -12.54 1.97
C ASP A 13 15.59 -12.79 2.66
N ILE A 14 15.15 -14.04 2.73
CA ILE A 14 13.93 -14.44 3.45
C ILE A 14 14.04 -14.12 4.94
N ALA A 15 15.17 -14.44 5.58
CA ALA A 15 15.40 -14.12 6.99
C ALA A 15 15.42 -12.60 7.24
N ILE A 16 16.00 -11.80 6.33
CA ILE A 16 15.99 -10.34 6.41
C ILE A 16 14.58 -9.79 6.23
N MET A 17 13.80 -10.32 5.28
CA MET A 17 12.40 -9.94 5.08
C MET A 17 11.57 -10.24 6.33
N ALA A 18 11.71 -11.44 6.91
CA ALA A 18 11.06 -11.79 8.18
C ALA A 18 11.50 -10.85 9.33
N ALA A 19 12.79 -10.54 9.42
CA ALA A 19 13.31 -9.62 10.45
C ALA A 19 12.88 -8.15 10.23
N LEU A 20 12.39 -7.78 9.04
CA LEU A 20 11.79 -6.46 8.77
C LEU A 20 10.30 -6.41 9.10
N GLU A 21 9.66 -7.55 9.40
CA GLU A 21 8.23 -7.61 9.70
C GLU A 21 7.87 -6.77 10.93
N GLY A 22 6.81 -5.97 10.78
CA GLY A 22 6.29 -5.06 11.80
C GLY A 22 7.03 -3.72 11.92
N ASP A 23 8.28 -3.60 11.44
CA ASP A 23 8.97 -2.31 11.35
C ASP A 23 10.12 -2.32 10.32
N ILE A 24 9.83 -1.83 9.11
CA ILE A 24 10.82 -1.70 8.03
C ILE A 24 11.92 -0.67 8.30
N ARG A 25 11.78 0.17 9.34
CA ARG A 25 12.79 1.16 9.75
C ARG A 25 13.77 0.60 10.77
N ARG A 26 13.67 -0.69 11.16
CA ARG A 26 14.67 -1.36 12.01
C ARG A 26 16.09 -1.10 11.50
N PRO A 27 17.02 -0.67 12.38
CA PRO A 27 18.41 -0.45 12.00
C PRO A 27 19.06 -1.73 11.48
N ALA A 28 19.97 -1.59 10.51
CA ALA A 28 20.71 -2.74 9.96
C ALA A 28 21.52 -3.50 11.03
N GLN A 29 21.91 -2.83 12.13
CA GLN A 29 22.57 -3.47 13.26
C GLN A 29 21.63 -4.46 13.96
N THR A 30 20.42 -4.02 14.31
CA THR A 30 19.41 -4.88 14.94
C THR A 30 19.05 -6.07 14.05
N LEU A 31 18.94 -5.85 12.74
CA LEU A 31 18.67 -6.93 11.78
C LEU A 31 19.85 -7.91 11.68
N SER A 32 21.09 -7.39 11.69
CA SER A 32 22.33 -8.19 11.71
C SER A 32 22.36 -9.15 12.90
N ASP A 33 22.02 -8.65 14.08
CA ASP A 33 22.00 -9.44 15.31
C ASP A 33 20.96 -10.58 15.22
N THR A 34 19.83 -10.35 14.54
CA THR A 34 18.78 -11.36 14.33
C THR A 34 19.13 -12.41 13.26
N VAL A 35 19.72 -12.00 12.12
CA VAL A 35 19.93 -12.89 10.97
C VAL A 35 21.33 -13.50 10.89
N GLY A 36 22.24 -13.11 11.79
CA GLY A 36 23.60 -13.66 11.84
C GLY A 36 24.51 -13.21 10.70
N ALA A 37 24.22 -12.08 10.05
CA ALA A 37 25.01 -11.53 8.95
C ALA A 37 25.46 -10.10 9.24
N SER A 38 26.64 -9.69 8.75
CA SER A 38 27.16 -8.35 9.04
C SER A 38 26.20 -7.22 8.61
N PRO A 39 26.20 -6.06 9.31
CA PRO A 39 25.33 -4.93 8.98
C PRO A 39 25.50 -4.41 7.54
N ILE A 40 26.71 -4.53 6.99
CA ILE A 40 27.01 -4.18 5.59
C ILE A 40 26.32 -5.15 4.64
N THR A 41 26.37 -6.46 4.94
CA THR A 41 25.69 -7.48 4.12
C THR A 41 24.19 -7.28 4.16
N VAL A 42 23.60 -7.06 5.34
CA VAL A 42 22.16 -6.80 5.50
C VAL A 42 21.72 -5.59 4.69
N ARG A 43 22.43 -4.46 4.76
CA ARG A 43 22.11 -3.26 3.95
C ARG A 43 22.09 -3.57 2.45
N ARG A 44 23.15 -4.20 1.95
CA ARG A 44 23.28 -4.57 0.54
C ARG A 44 22.15 -5.50 0.09
N ARG A 45 21.73 -6.46 0.92
CA ARG A 45 20.62 -7.37 0.62
C ARG A 45 19.29 -6.62 0.54
N ILE A 46 19.02 -5.71 1.47
CA ILE A 46 17.81 -4.88 1.45
C ILE A 46 17.78 -3.99 0.21
N GLU A 47 18.89 -3.34 -0.13
CA GLU A 47 19.03 -2.53 -1.35
C GLU A 47 18.74 -3.38 -2.60
N ARG A 48 19.30 -4.58 -2.68
CA ARG A 48 19.06 -5.51 -3.79
C ARG A 48 17.59 -5.93 -3.88
N LEU A 49 16.94 -6.26 -2.75
CA LEU A 49 15.51 -6.62 -2.71
C LEU A 49 14.62 -5.46 -3.18
N LEU A 50 15.00 -4.22 -2.90
CA LEU A 50 14.31 -3.01 -3.37
C LEU A 50 14.54 -2.76 -4.86
N GLU A 51 15.80 -2.79 -5.32
CA GLU A 51 16.18 -2.58 -6.72
C GLU A 51 15.53 -3.62 -7.65
N GLN A 52 15.46 -4.86 -7.19
CA GLN A 52 14.82 -5.95 -7.93
C GLN A 52 13.30 -5.96 -7.80
N SER A 53 12.71 -4.98 -7.10
CA SER A 53 11.27 -4.88 -6.84
C SER A 53 10.70 -6.17 -6.24
N VAL A 54 11.43 -6.83 -5.33
CA VAL A 54 10.91 -7.97 -4.56
C VAL A 54 10.05 -7.46 -3.41
N ILE A 55 10.55 -6.40 -2.76
CA ILE A 55 9.84 -5.70 -1.70
C ILE A 55 9.77 -4.21 -2.01
N SER A 56 8.70 -3.56 -1.59
CA SER A 56 8.59 -2.10 -1.54
C SER A 56 8.40 -1.64 -0.10
N LEU A 57 9.17 -0.63 0.30
CA LEU A 57 9.13 -0.06 1.64
C LEU A 57 8.24 1.18 1.64
N ALA A 58 7.01 1.06 2.11
CA ALA A 58 6.07 2.17 2.19
C ALA A 58 5.37 2.20 3.55
N PRO A 59 5.13 3.38 4.16
CA PRO A 59 4.21 3.47 5.27
C PRO A 59 2.82 3.05 4.77
N LEU A 60 2.23 2.06 5.44
CA LEU A 60 0.81 1.78 5.29
C LEU A 60 0.05 2.84 6.08
N VAL A 61 -1.04 3.31 5.49
CA VAL A 61 -1.85 4.38 6.06
C VAL A 61 -3.29 3.91 6.09
N ASP A 62 -3.96 4.09 7.22
CA ASP A 62 -5.39 3.87 7.31
C ASP A 62 -6.12 4.83 6.36
N LEU A 63 -7.01 4.30 5.51
CA LEU A 63 -7.65 5.08 4.45
C LEU A 63 -8.56 6.16 5.02
N HIS A 64 -9.31 5.82 6.06
CA HIS A 64 -10.17 6.77 6.75
C HIS A 64 -9.32 7.88 7.37
N ALA A 65 -8.26 7.53 8.11
CA ALA A 65 -7.33 8.52 8.66
C ALA A 65 -6.66 9.38 7.56
N ALA A 66 -6.37 8.81 6.40
CA ALA A 66 -5.82 9.51 5.24
C ALA A 66 -6.82 10.46 4.55
N GLY A 67 -8.08 10.50 4.98
CA GLY A 67 -9.12 11.34 4.40
C GLY A 67 -9.87 10.67 3.23
N TYR A 68 -9.84 9.34 3.14
CA TYR A 68 -10.62 8.53 2.19
C TYR A 68 -11.60 7.64 2.95
N PRO A 69 -12.64 8.21 3.59
CA PRO A 69 -13.56 7.45 4.43
C PRO A 69 -14.52 6.56 3.63
N ASN A 70 -14.67 6.79 2.32
CA ASN A 70 -15.63 6.05 1.49
C ASN A 70 -14.92 4.92 0.76
N LEU A 71 -14.97 3.70 1.30
CA LEU A 71 -14.46 2.50 0.66
C LEU A 71 -15.59 1.81 -0.13
N LEU A 72 -15.43 1.71 -1.45
CA LEU A 72 -16.37 1.04 -2.33
C LEU A 72 -15.83 -0.32 -2.78
N LEU A 73 -16.73 -1.30 -2.85
CA LEU A 73 -16.56 -2.57 -3.51
C LEU A 73 -17.46 -2.57 -4.74
N ILE A 74 -16.89 -2.67 -5.92
CA ILE A 74 -17.59 -2.40 -7.17
C ILE A 74 -17.40 -3.60 -8.10
N GLY A 75 -18.51 -4.28 -8.39
CA GLY A 75 -18.57 -5.27 -9.45
C GLY A 75 -18.77 -4.60 -10.79
N ILE A 76 -17.98 -4.97 -11.80
CA ILE A 76 -18.04 -4.41 -13.14
C ILE A 76 -18.22 -5.54 -14.15
N ASN A 77 -19.21 -5.41 -15.03
CA ASN A 77 -19.36 -6.26 -16.20
C ASN A 77 -18.86 -5.56 -17.46
N VAL A 78 -18.19 -6.32 -18.30
CA VAL A 78 -17.52 -5.83 -19.50
C VAL A 78 -18.17 -6.42 -20.75
N GLU A 79 -18.38 -5.60 -21.77
CA GLU A 79 -18.87 -6.04 -23.09
C GLU A 79 -17.97 -5.52 -24.20
N HIS A 80 -17.88 -6.28 -25.30
CA HIS A 80 -17.21 -5.94 -26.56
C HIS A 80 -15.70 -5.70 -26.49
N ILE A 81 -15.10 -5.61 -25.31
CA ILE A 81 -13.68 -5.40 -25.05
C ILE A 81 -13.20 -6.46 -24.04
N SER A 82 -11.91 -6.80 -24.06
CA SER A 82 -11.32 -7.70 -23.08
C SER A 82 -11.44 -7.14 -21.65
N PRO A 83 -11.88 -7.92 -20.65
CA PRO A 83 -11.84 -7.51 -19.24
C PRO A 83 -10.45 -7.09 -18.76
N PHE A 84 -9.38 -7.64 -19.34
CA PHE A 84 -8.01 -7.26 -19.01
C PHE A 84 -7.67 -5.84 -19.46
N ASP A 85 -8.13 -5.41 -20.64
CA ASP A 85 -7.90 -4.06 -21.15
C ASP A 85 -8.68 -3.02 -20.33
N VAL A 86 -9.94 -3.35 -19.97
CA VAL A 86 -10.75 -2.52 -19.07
C VAL A 86 -10.12 -2.43 -17.68
N ALA A 87 -9.65 -3.55 -17.13
CA ALA A 87 -8.96 -3.57 -15.85
C ALA A 87 -7.69 -2.70 -15.88
N HIS A 88 -6.92 -2.74 -16.97
CA HIS A 88 -5.75 -1.90 -17.15
C HIS A 88 -6.10 -0.40 -17.15
N ALA A 89 -7.19 -0.02 -17.83
CA ALA A 89 -7.68 1.36 -17.82
C ALA A 89 -8.14 1.82 -16.44
N ILE A 90 -8.86 0.96 -15.70
CA ILE A 90 -9.30 1.24 -14.32
C ILE A 90 -8.09 1.37 -13.38
N ALA A 91 -7.05 0.56 -13.56
CA ALA A 91 -5.86 0.56 -12.71
C ALA A 91 -5.07 1.88 -12.76
N ALA A 92 -5.24 2.69 -13.81
CA ALA A 92 -4.65 4.02 -13.91
C ALA A 92 -5.38 5.07 -13.04
N LEU A 93 -6.57 4.77 -12.52
CA LEU A 93 -7.35 5.70 -11.71
C LEU A 93 -6.79 5.79 -10.28
N PRO A 94 -6.48 7.00 -9.77
CA PRO A 94 -5.95 7.16 -8.41
C PRO A 94 -6.86 6.63 -7.28
N ALA A 95 -8.16 6.54 -7.56
CA ALA A 95 -9.15 6.03 -6.61
C ALA A 95 -9.12 4.48 -6.50
N ALA A 96 -8.56 3.77 -7.49
CA ALA A 96 -8.51 2.32 -7.51
C ALA A 96 -7.43 1.80 -6.55
N LEU A 97 -7.84 0.99 -5.57
CA LEU A 97 -6.95 0.33 -4.62
C LEU A 97 -6.57 -1.08 -5.09
N THR A 98 -7.53 -1.81 -5.66
CA THR A 98 -7.31 -3.10 -6.30
C THR A 98 -8.21 -3.22 -7.51
N VAL A 99 -7.70 -3.82 -8.58
CA VAL A 99 -8.48 -4.17 -9.77
C VAL A 99 -8.23 -5.62 -10.06
N ASN A 100 -9.27 -6.45 -9.98
CA ASN A 100 -9.13 -7.90 -10.10
C ASN A 100 -10.03 -8.37 -11.24
N VAL A 101 -9.47 -8.99 -12.27
CA VAL A 101 -10.25 -9.78 -13.23
C VAL A 101 -10.57 -11.10 -12.55
N VAL A 102 -11.86 -11.46 -12.47
CA VAL A 102 -12.31 -12.61 -11.68
C VAL A 102 -13.22 -13.54 -12.47
N LEU A 103 -13.28 -14.79 -12.04
CA LEU A 103 -14.33 -15.72 -12.46
C LEU A 103 -15.45 -15.65 -11.41
N GLY A 104 -16.57 -15.01 -11.76
CA GLY A 104 -17.67 -14.81 -10.83
C GLY A 104 -18.88 -14.13 -11.47
N ARG A 105 -19.68 -13.46 -10.63
CA ARG A 105 -20.85 -12.69 -11.09
C ARG A 105 -20.47 -11.49 -11.96
N HIS A 106 -19.29 -10.94 -11.71
CA HIS A 106 -18.74 -9.79 -12.42
C HIS A 106 -17.46 -10.22 -13.13
N ASP A 107 -17.10 -9.52 -14.19
CA ASP A 107 -15.84 -9.77 -14.92
C ASP A 107 -14.67 -9.11 -14.18
N ILE A 108 -14.92 -8.00 -13.48
CA ILE A 108 -13.95 -7.25 -12.69
C ILE A 108 -14.53 -6.93 -11.31
N GLU A 109 -13.73 -7.11 -10.26
CA GLU A 109 -13.99 -6.63 -8.89
C GLU A 109 -12.98 -5.54 -8.52
N LEU A 110 -13.50 -4.33 -8.31
CA LEU A 110 -12.76 -3.11 -8.00
C LEU A 110 -12.98 -2.73 -6.53
N VAL A 111 -11.88 -2.49 -5.80
CA VAL A 111 -11.94 -1.77 -4.53
C VAL A 111 -11.46 -0.34 -4.77
N ALA A 112 -12.27 0.65 -4.42
CA ALA A 112 -11.94 2.07 -4.59
C ALA A 112 -12.10 2.84 -3.28
N ALA A 113 -11.27 3.86 -3.06
CA ALA A 113 -11.38 4.72 -1.88
C ALA A 113 -11.48 6.20 -2.28
N LEU A 114 -12.51 6.88 -1.77
CA LEU A 114 -12.85 8.24 -2.17
C LEU A 114 -12.96 9.18 -0.95
N PRO A 115 -12.58 10.46 -1.10
CA PRO A 115 -12.52 11.41 0.01
C PRO A 115 -13.88 11.96 0.44
N SER A 116 -14.88 11.96 -0.45
CA SER A 116 -16.19 12.57 -0.18
C SER A 116 -17.32 11.84 -0.91
N ARG A 117 -18.56 12.03 -0.45
CA ARG A 117 -19.77 11.51 -1.13
C ARG A 117 -19.93 12.08 -2.54
N GLU A 118 -19.57 13.34 -2.74
CA GLU A 118 -19.54 13.96 -4.07
C GLU A 118 -18.54 13.26 -4.99
N GLY A 119 -17.33 12.98 -4.48
CA GLY A 119 -16.33 12.21 -5.21
C GLY A 119 -16.80 10.80 -5.57
N VAL A 120 -17.58 10.15 -4.70
CA VAL A 120 -18.23 8.87 -5.02
C VAL A 120 -19.22 9.02 -6.17
N SER A 121 -20.07 10.06 -6.13
CA SER A 121 -21.03 10.33 -7.21
C SER A 121 -20.30 10.51 -8.54
N THR A 122 -19.36 11.45 -8.62
CA THR A 122 -18.58 11.72 -9.84
C THR A 122 -17.81 10.48 -10.32
N PHE A 123 -17.27 9.67 -9.40
CA PHE A 123 -16.58 8.44 -9.77
C PHE A 123 -17.51 7.45 -10.48
N LEU A 124 -18.71 7.24 -9.94
CA LEU A 124 -19.68 6.28 -10.48
C LEU A 124 -20.43 6.79 -11.71
N THR A 125 -20.75 8.08 -11.79
CA THR A 125 -21.62 8.63 -12.84
C THR A 125 -20.85 9.27 -13.98
N GLU A 126 -19.59 9.66 -13.78
CA GLU A 126 -18.80 10.36 -14.80
C GLU A 126 -17.47 9.69 -15.10
N THR A 127 -16.78 9.12 -14.10
CA THR A 127 -15.44 8.58 -14.30
C THR A 127 -15.47 7.17 -14.89
N LEU A 128 -16.11 6.22 -14.20
CA LEU A 128 -16.21 4.84 -14.69
C LEU A 128 -16.94 4.72 -16.04
N PRO A 129 -18.08 5.39 -16.29
CA PRO A 129 -18.79 5.27 -17.56
C PRO A 129 -18.00 5.75 -18.79
N ARG A 130 -16.92 6.51 -18.62
CA ARG A 130 -16.04 6.94 -19.72
C ARG A 130 -15.06 5.85 -20.17
N ILE A 131 -14.92 4.78 -19.40
CA ILE A 131 -14.03 3.67 -19.75
C ILE A 131 -14.78 2.76 -20.73
N ALA A 132 -14.28 2.70 -21.96
CA ALA A 132 -14.86 1.86 -23.00
C ALA A 132 -14.92 0.40 -22.55
N GLY A 133 -16.04 -0.26 -22.83
CA GLY A 133 -16.27 -1.67 -22.50
C GLY A 133 -16.97 -1.90 -21.17
N ILE A 134 -17.05 -0.91 -20.27
CA ILE A 134 -17.87 -1.03 -19.06
C ILE A 134 -19.36 -1.01 -19.45
N ALA A 135 -20.03 -2.16 -19.27
CA ALA A 135 -21.46 -2.31 -19.57
C ALA A 135 -22.33 -2.10 -18.33
N ARG A 136 -21.87 -2.58 -17.17
CA ARG A 136 -22.61 -2.47 -15.90
C ARG A 136 -21.66 -2.24 -14.75
N VAL A 137 -22.10 -1.39 -13.81
CA VAL A 137 -21.42 -1.13 -12.55
C VAL A 137 -22.39 -1.44 -11.41
N THR A 138 -21.97 -2.28 -10.47
CA THR A 138 -22.71 -2.68 -9.26
C THR A 138 -21.92 -2.25 -8.03
N PRO A 139 -22.15 -1.02 -7.51
CA PRO A 139 -21.41 -0.51 -6.37
C PRO A 139 -22.00 -0.98 -5.04
N ALA A 140 -21.13 -1.22 -4.07
CA ALA A 140 -21.43 -1.35 -2.66
C ALA A 140 -20.46 -0.47 -1.85
N MET A 141 -20.93 0.09 -0.74
CA MET A 141 -20.10 0.86 0.17
C MET A 141 -19.88 0.08 1.46
N ALA A 142 -18.63 -0.05 1.90
CA ALA A 142 -18.34 -0.63 3.20
C ALA A 142 -18.86 0.30 4.30
N LEU A 143 -19.74 -0.21 5.15
CA LEU A 143 -20.18 0.50 6.37
C LEU A 143 -19.14 0.36 7.48
N ASP A 144 -18.63 -0.87 7.64
CA ASP A 144 -17.59 -1.22 8.59
C ASP A 144 -16.61 -2.20 7.94
N VAL A 145 -15.33 -2.04 8.28
CA VAL A 145 -14.26 -2.95 7.85
C VAL A 145 -13.71 -3.64 9.08
N TRP A 146 -14.21 -4.85 9.34
CA TRP A 146 -13.82 -5.64 10.50
C TRP A 146 -12.36 -6.05 10.48
N LYS A 147 -11.81 -6.23 9.27
CA LYS A 147 -10.41 -6.63 9.07
C LYS A 147 -9.90 -6.17 7.72
N PHE A 148 -8.75 -5.52 7.70
CA PHE A 148 -8.06 -5.10 6.48
C PHE A 148 -6.57 -5.35 6.64
N ARG A 149 -6.08 -6.45 6.06
CA ARG A 149 -4.64 -6.77 6.00
C ARG A 149 -4.11 -6.42 4.62
N ARG A 150 -2.93 -5.79 4.55
CA ARG A 150 -2.25 -5.51 3.28
C ARG A 150 -1.01 -6.39 3.21
N GLY A 151 -0.96 -7.31 2.24
CA GLY A 151 0.13 -8.27 2.06
C GLY A 151 -0.22 -9.71 2.46
N TYR A 152 0.50 -10.68 1.87
CA TYR A 152 0.35 -12.11 2.13
C TYR A 152 1.12 -12.50 3.41
N GLN A 153 0.67 -12.06 4.58
CA GLN A 153 1.27 -12.48 5.85
C GLN A 153 0.19 -12.94 6.84
N ALA A 154 0.08 -14.26 6.95
CA ALA A 154 -0.44 -14.94 8.13
C ALA A 154 0.63 -14.85 9.23
N HIS A 155 0.24 -14.76 10.50
CA HIS A 155 1.09 -14.47 11.67
C HIS A 155 1.37 -12.95 11.83
N SER A 156 0.42 -12.17 12.34
CA SER A 156 0.25 -12.06 13.79
C SER A 156 -1.13 -11.48 14.11
N ALA A 157 -1.71 -12.00 15.18
CA ALA A 157 -3.03 -11.64 15.67
C ALA A 157 -2.93 -10.40 16.55
N GLU A 158 -3.79 -9.41 16.29
CA GLU A 158 -4.59 -8.67 17.28
C GLU A 158 -5.41 -7.60 16.56
N ASP A 159 -6.68 -7.95 16.28
CA ASP A 159 -7.71 -7.03 15.79
C ASP A 159 -8.13 -6.12 16.96
N VAL A 160 -7.46 -4.97 17.09
CA VAL A 160 -7.80 -3.91 18.05
C VAL A 160 -8.62 -2.84 17.32
N PRO A 161 -9.69 -2.28 17.93
CA PRO A 161 -10.45 -1.16 17.37
C PRO A 161 -9.54 0.00 16.97
N ARG A 162 -9.71 0.52 15.75
CA ARG A 162 -8.95 1.67 15.26
C ARG A 162 -9.61 2.96 15.75
N GLU A 163 -8.87 3.83 16.41
CA GLU A 163 -9.34 5.21 16.64
C GLU A 163 -9.29 5.96 15.30
N HIS A 164 -10.46 6.23 14.73
CA HIS A 164 -10.63 6.94 13.48
C HIS A 164 -10.43 8.46 13.62
N ARG A 165 -9.27 8.89 14.14
CA ARG A 165 -8.85 10.29 14.04
C ARG A 165 -8.37 10.56 12.62
N LEU A 166 -8.78 11.66 12.01
CA LEU A 166 -8.23 12.09 10.72
C LEU A 166 -6.78 12.57 10.92
N LEU A 167 -5.90 12.24 9.97
CA LEU A 167 -4.57 12.83 9.89
C LEU A 167 -4.70 14.32 9.56
N ASP A 168 -4.01 15.18 10.30
CA ASP A 168 -3.98 16.61 9.98
C ASP A 168 -3.08 16.90 8.76
N THR A 169 -3.01 18.16 8.32
CA THR A 169 -2.19 18.55 7.16
C THR A 169 -0.71 18.24 7.34
N VAL A 170 -0.17 18.36 8.55
CA VAL A 170 1.24 18.06 8.83
C VAL A 170 1.47 16.54 8.78
N ASP A 171 0.58 15.76 9.38
CA ASP A 171 0.62 14.31 9.36
C ASP A 171 0.55 13.77 7.90
N ARG A 172 -0.34 14.32 7.08
CA ARG A 172 -0.43 13.96 5.65
C ARG A 172 0.85 14.27 4.88
N ARG A 173 1.52 15.39 5.17
CA ARG A 173 2.82 15.75 4.57
C ARG A 173 3.95 14.83 5.02
N ILE A 174 3.97 14.44 6.31
CA ILE A 174 4.91 13.44 6.84
C ILE A 174 4.71 12.12 6.09
N VAL A 175 3.46 11.64 5.99
CA VAL A 175 3.11 10.41 5.28
C VAL A 175 3.50 10.49 3.80
N ALA A 176 3.21 11.60 3.11
CA ALA A 176 3.59 11.77 1.71
C ALA A 176 5.11 11.69 1.48
N SER A 177 5.90 12.35 2.33
CA SER A 177 7.37 12.29 2.29
C SER A 177 7.91 10.87 2.53
N LEU A 178 7.29 10.14 3.48
CA LEU A 178 7.65 8.75 3.80
C LEU A 178 7.17 7.74 2.75
N ARG A 179 6.10 8.01 1.99
CA ARG A 179 5.68 7.17 0.86
C ARG A 179 6.70 7.13 -0.27
N GLN A 180 7.48 8.21 -0.43
CA GLN A 180 8.58 8.26 -1.40
C GLN A 180 9.81 7.47 -0.93
N ASN A 181 10.09 7.50 0.38
CA ASN A 181 11.17 6.74 1.00
C ASN A 181 10.85 6.52 2.49
N ALA A 182 10.37 5.32 2.83
CA ALA A 182 9.94 5.02 4.20
C ALA A 182 11.09 5.00 5.22
N ARG A 183 12.35 4.92 4.75
CA ARG A 183 13.56 4.95 5.58
C ARG A 183 14.16 6.35 5.72
N LYS A 184 13.57 7.38 5.11
CA LYS A 184 14.00 8.79 5.25
C LYS A 184 14.10 9.15 6.73
N SER A 185 15.17 9.83 7.13
CA SER A 185 15.38 10.20 8.54
C SER A 185 14.37 11.25 8.99
N ASN A 186 14.06 11.31 10.29
CA ASN A 186 13.11 12.30 10.81
C ASN A 186 13.59 13.73 10.52
N ARG A 187 14.91 13.97 10.56
CA ARG A 187 15.54 15.24 10.16
C ARG A 187 15.29 15.59 8.70
N ALA A 188 15.42 14.62 7.79
CA ALA A 188 15.20 14.86 6.36
C ALA A 188 13.71 15.12 6.05
N VAL A 189 12.80 14.37 6.66
CA VAL A 189 11.35 14.63 6.56
C VAL A 189 11.03 16.03 7.10
N ALA A 190 11.59 16.41 8.24
CA ALA A 190 11.38 17.72 8.86
C ALA A 190 11.84 18.87 7.96
N ALA A 191 13.01 18.75 7.34
CA ALA A 191 13.52 19.73 6.38
C ALA A 191 12.61 19.87 5.15
N GLU A 192 12.10 18.76 4.61
CA GLU A 192 11.21 18.76 3.43
C GLU A 192 9.86 19.42 3.72
N ILE A 193 9.29 19.18 4.91
CA ILE A 193 7.95 19.67 5.24
C ILE A 193 7.94 21.01 6.00
N GLY A 194 9.11 21.56 6.34
CA GLY A 194 9.22 22.79 7.12
C GLY A 194 8.72 22.63 8.56
N ALA A 195 9.06 21.52 9.22
CA ALA A 195 8.73 21.25 10.63
C ALA A 195 10.00 20.96 11.45
N SER A 196 9.88 20.85 12.78
CA SER A 196 11.00 20.40 13.62
C SER A 196 11.12 18.87 13.65
N GLU A 197 12.36 18.37 13.78
CA GLU A 197 12.61 16.92 13.88
C GLU A 197 11.87 16.28 15.07
N SER A 198 11.82 16.97 16.21
CA SER A 198 11.08 16.52 17.39
C SER A 198 9.56 16.42 17.12
N ALA A 199 8.99 17.38 16.39
CA ALA A 199 7.58 17.33 16.00
C ALA A 199 7.30 16.17 15.04
N VAL A 200 8.14 15.95 14.03
CA VAL A 200 8.02 14.80 13.12
C VAL A 200 8.11 13.48 13.88
N ARG A 201 9.11 13.32 14.75
CA ARG A 201 9.31 12.11 15.55
C ARG A 201 8.10 11.81 16.44
N SER A 202 7.61 12.81 17.17
CA SER A 202 6.46 12.65 18.07
C SER A 202 5.17 12.32 17.30
N ARG A 203 4.97 12.94 16.12
CA ARG A 203 3.81 12.65 15.26
C ARG A 203 3.86 11.26 14.65
N ILE A 204 5.01 10.81 14.15
CA ILE A 204 5.20 9.43 13.66
C ILE A 204 4.89 8.43 14.78
N LYS A 205 5.48 8.61 15.97
CA LYS A 205 5.24 7.72 17.11
C LYS A 205 3.77 7.68 17.52
N ARG A 206 3.10 8.83 17.53
CA ARG A 206 1.66 8.93 17.79
C ARG A 206 0.86 8.17 16.74
N MET A 207 1.09 8.42 15.45
CA MET A 207 0.36 7.76 14.35
C MET A 207 0.58 6.24 14.35
N GLN A 208 1.75 5.75 14.76
CA GLN A 208 1.99 4.31 14.95
C GLN A 208 1.19 3.75 16.14
N HIS A 209 1.21 4.44 17.28
CA HIS A 209 0.46 4.02 18.47
C HIS A 209 -1.05 3.98 18.21
N THR A 210 -1.60 4.96 17.50
CA THR A 210 -3.01 5.01 17.10
C THR A 210 -3.33 4.15 15.88
N ARG A 211 -2.36 3.40 15.35
CA ARG A 211 -2.48 2.55 14.14
C ARG A 211 -2.99 3.29 12.90
N GLN A 212 -2.77 4.60 12.82
CA GLN A 212 -3.04 5.41 11.63
C GLN A 212 -1.96 5.18 10.55
N ILE A 213 -0.73 4.86 10.97
CA ILE A 213 0.34 4.39 10.08
C ILE A 213 1.02 3.14 10.64
N SER A 214 1.49 2.26 9.75
CA SER A 214 2.45 1.20 10.08
C SER A 214 3.59 1.18 9.06
N PHE A 215 4.75 0.68 9.47
CA PHE A 215 5.93 0.57 8.61
C PHE A 215 6.13 -0.89 8.26
N GLU A 216 5.44 -1.32 7.21
CA GLU A 216 5.49 -2.68 6.69
C GLU A 216 6.08 -2.66 5.28
N TYR A 217 6.53 -3.82 4.79
CA TYR A 217 6.93 -3.96 3.39
C TYR A 217 5.82 -4.69 2.63
N LEU A 218 5.67 -4.34 1.36
CA LEU A 218 4.79 -5.06 0.45
C LEU A 218 5.64 -5.95 -0.45
N GLN A 219 5.32 -7.24 -0.50
CA GLN A 219 5.86 -8.12 -1.54
C GLN A 219 5.22 -7.73 -2.88
N VAL A 220 6.05 -7.44 -3.87
CA VAL A 220 5.59 -7.10 -5.20
C VAL A 220 5.54 -8.38 -6.01
N HIS A 221 4.34 -8.83 -6.37
CA HIS A 221 4.18 -9.88 -7.36
C HIS A 221 4.38 -9.23 -8.73
N ARG A 222 5.47 -9.56 -9.42
CA ARG A 222 5.56 -9.32 -10.86
C ARG A 222 4.77 -10.44 -11.53
N ASP A 223 3.59 -10.12 -12.05
CA ASP A 223 3.01 -10.95 -13.10
C ASP A 223 4.02 -10.97 -14.25
N GLY A 224 4.65 -12.12 -14.47
CA GLY A 224 5.34 -12.39 -15.72
C GLY A 224 4.34 -12.34 -16.88
N PRO A 225 4.77 -12.07 -18.11
CA PRO A 225 3.85 -12.06 -19.24
C PRO A 225 3.17 -13.43 -19.33
N MET A 226 1.83 -13.42 -19.28
CA MET A 226 1.01 -14.51 -19.83
C MET A 226 1.14 -14.52 -21.34
#